data_AF-A0A914C4I2-F1
#
_entry.id   AF-A0A914C4I2-F1
#
_cell.length_a   1.000
_cell.length_b   1.000
_cell.length_c   1.000
_cell.angle_alpha   90.00
_cell.angle_beta   90.00
_cell.angle_gamma   90.00
#
_symmetry.space_group_name_H-M   'P 1'
#
loop_
_entity.id
_entity.type
_entity.pdbx_description
1 polymer ?
#
loop_
_entity_poly.entity_id
_entity_poly.type
_entity_poly.pdbx_seq_one_letter_code
_entity_poly.pdbx_strand_id
1 'polypeptide(L)'
;MKEFRRAIIRIHERGVEKREIGRLLGIHEATVRKAIKCFEETESNAQERLSPLDYSVWSILEEKACAKSHQTVESLKRALRKAWNEISVDTLRGIVDNFSKMLKKCIDANGGHFE
;
A
#
# COMPACT_ATOMS: atom_id res chain seq x y z
N MET A 1 -24.06 4.25 8.11
CA MET A 1 -22.93 4.96 7.47
C MET A 1 -22.00 4.04 6.66
N LYS A 2 -21.53 2.91 7.20
CA LYS A 2 -20.62 1.98 6.47
C LYS A 2 -21.24 1.41 5.17
N GLU A 3 -22.55 1.12 5.16
CA GLU A 3 -23.26 0.62 3.96
C GLU A 3 -23.31 1.63 2.81
N PHE A 4 -23.53 2.91 3.11
CA PHE A 4 -23.60 3.95 2.08
C PHE A 4 -22.25 4.18 1.39
N ARG A 5 -21.14 4.13 2.14
CA ARG A 5 -19.80 4.26 1.57
C ARG A 5 -19.48 3.10 0.61
N ARG A 6 -19.87 1.87 0.95
CA ARG A 6 -19.75 0.69 0.07
C ARG A 6 -20.60 0.80 -1.19
N ALA A 7 -21.84 1.30 -1.07
CA ALA A 7 -22.71 1.52 -2.21
C ALA A 7 -22.16 2.61 -3.15
N ILE A 8 -21.66 3.72 -2.61
CA ILE A 8 -21.04 4.81 -3.39
C ILE A 8 -19.84 4.29 -4.19
N ILE A 9 -18.92 3.55 -3.56
CA ILE A 9 -17.72 3.03 -4.22
C ILE A 9 -18.09 2.08 -5.36
N ARG A 10 -18.95 1.09 -5.11
CA ARG A 10 -19.39 0.13 -6.14
C ARG A 10 -20.04 0.77 -7.35
N ILE A 11 -20.82 1.84 -7.15
CA ILE A 11 -21.48 2.54 -8.26
C ILE A 11 -20.46 3.42 -9.01
N HIS A 12 -19.50 4.02 -8.29
CA HIS A 12 -18.41 4.79 -8.88
C HIS A 12 -17.49 3.93 -9.76
N GLU A 13 -17.11 2.72 -9.30
CA GLU A 13 -16.30 1.75 -10.06
C GLU A 13 -16.97 1.32 -11.38
N ARG A 14 -18.30 1.43 -11.48
CA ARG A 14 -19.06 1.17 -12.70
C ARG A 14 -19.10 2.35 -13.68
N GLY A 15 -18.34 3.41 -13.41
CA GLY A 15 -18.20 4.59 -14.28
C GLY A 15 -19.30 5.63 -14.12
N VAL A 16 -20.12 5.56 -13.07
CA VAL A 16 -21.22 6.51 -12.84
C VAL A 16 -20.70 7.81 -12.23
N GLU A 17 -21.19 8.95 -12.74
CA GLU A 17 -20.78 10.26 -12.26
C GLU A 17 -21.19 10.53 -10.81
N LYS A 18 -20.34 11.26 -10.07
CA LYS A 18 -20.50 11.58 -8.64
C LYS A 18 -21.86 12.23 -8.32
N ARG A 19 -22.38 13.05 -9.25
CA ARG A 19 -23.69 13.72 -9.15
C ARG A 19 -24.87 12.75 -9.32
N GLU A 20 -24.72 11.75 -10.19
CA GLU A 20 -25.73 10.72 -10.43
C GLU A 20 -25.81 9.74 -9.26
N ILE A 21 -24.66 9.39 -8.67
CA ILE A 21 -24.60 8.58 -7.44
C ILE A 21 -25.38 9.25 -6.29
N GLY A 22 -25.23 10.57 -6.13
CA GLY A 22 -25.95 11.32 -5.10
C GLY A 22 -27.47 11.28 -5.31
N ARG A 23 -27.92 11.40 -6.56
CA ARG A 23 -29.34 11.29 -6.93
C ARG A 23 -29.90 9.89 -6.69
N LEU A 24 -29.18 8.85 -7.11
CA LEU A 24 -29.60 7.44 -6.99
C LEU A 24 -29.73 6.98 -5.54
N LEU A 25 -28.85 7.47 -4.66
CA LEU A 25 -28.81 7.04 -3.25
C LEU A 25 -29.55 8.00 -2.31
N GLY A 26 -30.07 9.12 -2.82
CA GLY A 26 -30.65 10.18 -1.97
C GLY A 26 -29.62 10.85 -1.05
N ILE A 27 -28.36 10.91 -1.47
CA ILE A 27 -27.25 11.41 -0.67
C ILE A 27 -26.76 12.74 -1.26
N HIS A 28 -26.48 13.71 -0.39
CA HIS A 28 -25.90 14.98 -0.80
C HIS A 28 -24.56 14.76 -1.54
N GLU A 29 -24.37 15.43 -2.69
CA GLU A 29 -23.20 15.25 -3.56
C GLU A 29 -21.88 15.45 -2.81
N ALA A 30 -21.82 16.39 -1.86
CA ALA A 30 -20.63 16.62 -1.03
C ALA A 30 -20.19 15.36 -0.26
N THR A 31 -21.14 14.53 0.18
CA THR A 31 -20.86 13.27 0.88
C THR A 31 -20.31 12.22 -0.08
N VAL A 32 -20.86 12.15 -1.29
CA VAL A 32 -20.35 11.27 -2.37
C VAL A 32 -18.92 11.67 -2.73
N ARG A 33 -18.66 12.97 -2.92
CA ARG A 33 -17.34 13.51 -3.24
C ARG A 33 -16.31 13.19 -2.17
N LYS A 34 -16.66 13.39 -0.89
CA LYS A 34 -15.79 13.02 0.25
C LYS A 34 -15.50 11.53 0.28
N ALA A 35 -16.53 10.68 0.09
CA ALA A 35 -16.38 9.24 0.12
C ALA A 35 -15.47 8.71 -1.00
N ILE A 36 -15.64 9.24 -2.23
CA ILE A 36 -14.81 8.88 -3.39
C ILE A 36 -13.39 9.41 -3.22
N LYS A 37 -13.23 10.67 -2.82
CA LYS A 37 -11.91 11.26 -2.57
C LYS A 37 -11.13 10.43 -1.54
N CYS A 38 -11.75 10.08 -0.42
CA CYS A 38 -11.10 9.23 0.56
C CYS A 38 -10.83 7.79 0.06
N PHE A 39 -11.56 7.29 -0.95
CA PHE A 39 -11.29 5.99 -1.57
C PHE A 39 -10.08 6.09 -2.52
N GLU A 40 -10.09 7.05 -3.45
CA GLU A 40 -8.98 7.36 -4.37
C GLU A 40 -7.68 7.64 -3.60
N GLU A 41 -7.73 8.41 -2.51
CA GLU A 41 -6.57 8.66 -1.63
C GLU A 41 -6.09 7.40 -0.92
N THR A 42 -7.00 6.50 -0.52
CA THR A 42 -6.63 5.23 0.12
C THR A 42 -6.01 4.26 -0.89
N GLU A 43 -6.51 4.20 -2.13
CA GLU A 43 -5.91 3.41 -3.20
C GLU A 43 -4.55 3.95 -3.62
N SER A 44 -4.40 5.28 -3.75
CA SER A 44 -3.11 5.92 -4.03
C SER A 44 -2.09 5.64 -2.91
N ASN A 45 -2.52 5.70 -1.64
CA ASN A 45 -1.67 5.35 -0.51
C ASN A 45 -1.38 3.84 -0.42
N ALA A 46 -2.27 2.98 -0.92
CA ALA A 46 -2.02 1.54 -1.02
C ALA A 46 -1.07 1.19 -2.17
N GLN A 47 -1.08 1.96 -3.26
CA GLN A 47 -0.16 1.85 -4.39
C GLN A 47 1.24 2.40 -4.08
N GLU A 48 1.34 3.48 -3.29
CA GLU A 48 2.61 4.01 -2.76
C GLU A 48 3.20 3.18 -1.62
N ARG A 49 2.40 2.30 -1.01
CA ARG A 49 2.92 1.12 -0.32
C ARG A 49 3.38 0.12 -1.38
N LEU A 50 4.53 0.40 -2.03
CA LEU A 50 5.49 -0.65 -2.40
C LEU A 50 5.33 -1.76 -1.37
N SER A 51 5.04 -2.98 -1.82
CA SER A 51 4.49 -4.01 -0.93
C SER A 51 5.28 -4.00 0.37
N PRO A 52 4.68 -4.05 1.57
CA PRO A 52 5.45 -3.97 2.81
C PRO A 52 6.64 -4.96 2.85
N LEU A 53 6.57 -6.04 2.06
CA LEU A 53 7.69 -6.91 1.70
C LEU A 53 8.82 -6.18 0.96
N ASP A 54 8.53 -5.52 -0.16
CA ASP A 54 9.47 -4.70 -0.94
C ASP A 54 10.12 -3.64 -0.06
N TYR A 55 9.36 -2.92 0.77
CA TYR A 55 9.93 -1.92 1.68
C TYR A 55 10.89 -2.55 2.71
N SER A 56 10.49 -3.67 3.32
CA SER A 56 11.31 -4.36 4.32
C SER A 56 12.60 -4.90 3.72
N VAL A 57 12.52 -5.49 2.53
CA VAL A 57 13.68 -6.00 1.79
C VAL A 57 14.58 -4.84 1.34
N TRP A 58 13.99 -3.77 0.81
CA TRP A 58 14.74 -2.60 0.34
C TRP A 58 15.48 -1.92 1.48
N SER A 59 14.87 -1.78 2.66
CA SER A 59 15.51 -1.20 3.84
C SER A 59 16.77 -1.97 4.25
N ILE A 60 16.75 -3.31 4.20
CA ILE A 60 17.93 -4.15 4.50
C ILE A 60 19.01 -3.98 3.44
N LEU A 61 18.62 -3.95 2.16
CA LEU A 61 19.55 -3.77 1.05
C LEU A 61 20.21 -2.40 1.10
N GLU A 62 19.44 -1.36 1.37
CA GLU A 62 19.92 0.01 1.54
C GLU A 62 20.88 0.11 2.73
N GLU A 63 20.51 -0.40 3.90
CA GLU A 63 21.38 -0.40 5.09
C GLU A 63 22.74 -1.06 4.80
N LYS A 64 22.74 -2.22 4.14
CA LYS A 64 23.98 -2.96 3.86
C LYS A 64 24.79 -2.38 2.71
N ALA A 65 24.15 -2.02 1.60
CA ALA A 65 24.85 -1.53 0.42
C ALA A 65 25.31 -0.08 0.62
N CYS A 66 24.46 0.78 1.16
CA CYS A 66 24.75 2.20 1.35
C CYS A 66 25.55 2.50 2.64
N ALA A 67 25.95 1.48 3.42
CA ALA A 67 26.90 1.62 4.53
C ALA A 67 28.25 2.23 4.09
N LYS A 68 28.57 2.16 2.79
CA LYS A 68 29.76 2.80 2.19
C LYS A 68 29.36 3.60 0.95
N SER A 69 30.09 4.68 0.70
CA SER A 69 29.94 5.44 -0.55
C SER A 69 30.48 4.65 -1.75
N HIS A 70 29.76 4.71 -2.87
CA HIS A 70 30.12 4.06 -4.12
C HIS A 70 30.42 5.11 -5.19
N GLN A 71 31.60 5.02 -5.81
CA GLN A 71 31.98 5.96 -6.88
C GLN A 71 31.39 5.63 -8.24
N THR A 72 30.85 4.41 -8.42
CA THR A 72 30.27 3.96 -9.68
C THR A 72 28.99 3.17 -9.45
N VAL A 73 28.10 3.22 -10.44
CA VAL A 73 26.86 2.42 -10.46
C VAL A 73 27.18 0.92 -10.40
N GLU A 74 28.26 0.47 -11.05
CA GLU A 74 28.67 -0.94 -11.03
C GLU A 74 29.16 -1.40 -9.64
N SER A 75 29.79 -0.50 -8.88
CA SER A 75 30.15 -0.76 -7.47
C SER A 75 28.90 -0.92 -6.61
N LEU A 76 27.91 -0.04 -6.78
CA LEU A 76 26.62 -0.11 -6.08
C LEU A 76 25.86 -1.41 -6.43
N LYS A 77 25.73 -1.76 -7.71
CA LYS A 77 25.07 -3.01 -8.14
C LYS A 77 25.70 -4.25 -7.50
N ARG A 78 27.04 -4.27 -7.41
CA ARG A 78 27.77 -5.37 -6.79
C ARG A 78 27.51 -5.44 -5.28
N ALA A 79 27.46 -4.29 -4.61
CA ALA A 79 27.14 -4.20 -3.19
C ALA A 79 25.71 -4.68 -2.91
N LEU A 80 24.73 -4.27 -3.71
CA LEU A 80 23.34 -4.74 -3.60
C LEU A 80 23.21 -6.25 -3.80
N ARG A 81 23.87 -6.82 -4.81
CA ARG A 81 23.90 -8.29 -5.04
C ARG A 81 24.54 -9.03 -3.88
N LYS A 82 25.62 -8.48 -3.31
CA LYS A 82 26.27 -9.05 -2.14
C LYS A 82 25.34 -9.00 -0.92
N ALA A 83 24.74 -7.84 -0.65
CA ALA A 83 23.80 -7.65 0.44
C ALA A 83 22.62 -8.62 0.35
N TRP A 84 22.05 -8.81 -0.84
CA TRP A 84 20.99 -9.79 -1.11
C TRP A 84 21.40 -11.22 -0.73
N ASN A 85 22.57 -11.67 -1.16
CA ASN A 85 23.08 -13.02 -0.85
C ASN A 85 23.39 -13.23 0.64
N GLU A 86 23.60 -12.15 1.39
CA GLU A 86 23.82 -12.18 2.85
C GLU A 86 22.52 -12.08 3.65
N ILE A 87 21.36 -11.89 3.02
CA ILE A 87 20.08 -11.96 3.72
C ILE A 87 19.81 -13.44 4.02
N SER A 88 19.68 -13.78 5.30
CA SER A 88 19.37 -15.15 5.67
C SER A 88 17.93 -15.51 5.29
N VAL A 89 17.70 -16.80 5.03
CA VAL A 89 16.35 -17.31 4.77
C VAL A 89 15.42 -17.07 5.95
N ASP A 90 15.94 -17.10 7.18
CA ASP A 90 15.15 -16.82 8.39
C ASP A 90 14.70 -15.35 8.47
N THR A 91 15.56 -14.41 8.06
CA THR A 91 15.17 -12.98 7.94
C THR A 91 14.06 -12.82 6.90
N LEU A 92 14.20 -13.44 5.72
CA LEU A 92 13.16 -13.41 4.69
C LEU A 92 11.83 -14.01 5.19
N ARG A 93 11.89 -15.13 5.94
CA ARG A 93 10.71 -15.74 6.55
C ARG A 93 10.04 -14.78 7.53
N GLY A 94 10.81 -14.10 8.38
CA GLY A 94 10.28 -13.10 9.31
C GLY A 94 9.58 -11.93 8.62
N ILE A 95 10.12 -11.46 7.48
CA ILE A 95 9.51 -10.41 6.65
C ILE A 95 8.15 -10.90 6.08
N VAL A 96 8.10 -12.12 5.55
CA VAL A 96 6.87 -12.73 5.01
C VAL A 96 5.81 -12.96 6.09
N ASP A 97 6.22 -13.43 7.26
CA ASP A 97 5.32 -13.62 8.41
C ASP A 97 4.75 -12.29 8.90
N ASN A 98 5.58 -11.24 8.96
CA ASN A 98 5.14 -9.90 9.35
C ASN A 98 4.16 -9.32 8.32
N PHE A 99 4.43 -9.49 7.04
CA PHE A 99 3.51 -9.09 5.98
C PHE A 99 2.16 -9.81 6.07
N SER A 100 2.18 -11.11 6.34
CA SER A 100 0.96 -11.90 6.54
C SER A 100 0.13 -11.37 7.73
N LYS A 101 0.80 -10.98 8.82
CA LYS A 101 0.13 -10.33 9.97
C LYS A 101 -0.45 -8.97 9.59
N MET A 102 0.27 -8.18 8.80
CA MET A 102 -0.21 -6.88 8.33
C MET A 102 -1.41 -7.01 7.40
N LEU A 103 -1.41 -7.98 6.48
CA LEU A 103 -2.57 -8.27 5.63
C LEU A 103 -3.78 -8.65 6.46
N LYS A 104 -3.59 -9.46 7.52
CA LYS A 104 -4.67 -9.79 8.45
C LYS A 104 -5.23 -8.54 9.13
N LYS A 105 -4.36 -7.64 9.61
CA LYS A 105 -4.78 -6.34 10.16
C LYS A 105 -5.52 -5.48 9.12
N CYS A 106 -5.08 -5.44 7.86
CA CYS A 106 -5.81 -4.76 6.77
C CYS A 106 -7.25 -5.30 6.63
N ILE A 107 -7.39 -6.63 6.64
CA ILE A 107 -8.67 -7.30 6.48
C ILE A 107 -9.57 -7.00 7.69
N ASP A 108 -9.05 -7.11 8.90
CA ASP A 108 -9.77 -6.82 10.14
C ASP A 108 -10.20 -5.34 10.21
N ALA A 109 -9.35 -4.43 9.68
CA ALA A 109 -9.67 -3.01 9.53
C ALA A 109 -10.60 -2.72 8.34
N ASN A 110 -10.97 -3.72 7.54
CA ASN A 110 -11.75 -3.59 6.31
C ASN A 110 -11.18 -2.49 5.37
N GLY A 111 -9.86 -2.48 5.19
CA GLY A 111 -9.12 -1.49 4.41
C GLY A 111 -8.92 -0.13 5.08
N GLY A 112 -9.27 0.01 6.37
CA GLY A 112 -8.97 1.20 7.18
C GLY A 112 -7.50 1.29 7.61
N HIS A 113 -7.11 2.43 8.19
CA HIS A 113 -5.79 2.62 8.78
C HIS A 113 -5.63 1.78 10.07
N PHE A 114 -4.46 1.16 10.25
CA PHE A 114 -4.12 0.38 11.44
C PHE A 114 -2.62 0.55 11.75
N GLU A 115 -2.27 0.56 13.05
CA GLU A 115 -0.90 0.43 13.56
C GLU A 115 -0.56 -1.05 13.79
#